data_AF-A0A968I0P9-F1
#
_entry.id   AF-A0A968I0P9-F1
#
_cell.length_a   1.000
_cell.length_b   1.000
_cell.length_c   1.000
_cell.angle_alpha   90.00
_cell.angle_beta   90.00
_cell.angle_gamma   90.00
#
_symmetry.space_group_name_H-M   'P 1'
#
loop_
_entity.id
_entity.type
_entity.pdbx_description
1 polymer ?
#
loop_
_entity_poly.entity_id
_entity_poly.type
_entity_poly.pdbx_seq_one_letter_code
_entity_poly.pdbx_strand_id
1 'polypeptide(L)'
;MKLIHHRPLPDPAPPFWVMLCNCCGDSTVLSDMLEQAPSLMTHGYGQVLGLRDVYPLPYSKLSQLERTLRTTLQREGKSKIPMAITLAVLELEAWFIAEWHHFAVLDPDLTPERIQEELGFDPRTESVEHLSHPADFLRQIYRLVGLSYHKRRNEVVELTRALDFAHLCGTQRERVPYLGRLLEILEEFFRSGYTAG
;
A
#
# COMPACT_ATOMS: atom_id res chain seq x y z
N MET A 1 1.86 5.07 22.08
CA MET A 1 1.45 3.72 21.62
C MET A 1 -0.02 3.50 21.98
N LYS A 2 -0.95 3.65 21.04
CA LYS A 2 -2.37 3.32 21.28
C LYS A 2 -2.55 1.84 20.95
N LEU A 3 -2.70 1.00 21.99
CA LEU A 3 -3.16 -0.38 21.81
C LEU A 3 -4.55 -0.36 21.15
N ILE A 4 -4.66 -0.98 19.99
CA ILE A 4 -5.95 -1.21 19.34
C ILE A 4 -6.68 -2.28 20.15
N HIS A 5 -7.92 -1.98 20.55
CA HIS A 5 -8.80 -2.88 21.30
C HIS A 5 -8.90 -4.25 20.61
N HIS A 6 -8.58 -5.33 21.32
CA HIS A 6 -8.81 -6.70 20.87
C HIS A 6 -10.32 -6.92 20.65
N ARG A 7 -10.73 -6.98 19.39
CA ARG A 7 -12.03 -7.57 19.01
C ARG A 7 -11.91 -9.09 19.18
N PRO A 8 -12.91 -9.78 19.73
CA PRO A 8 -12.88 -11.24 19.80
C PRO A 8 -12.76 -11.83 18.40
N LEU A 9 -11.98 -12.90 18.30
CA LEU A 9 -11.74 -13.61 17.05
C LEU A 9 -12.99 -14.28 16.51
N PRO A 10 -13.18 -14.31 15.18
CA PRO A 10 -14.08 -15.28 14.57
C PRO A 10 -13.62 -16.73 14.84
N ASP A 11 -14.59 -17.65 14.89
CA ASP A 11 -14.40 -19.10 14.99
C ASP A 11 -14.75 -19.75 13.63
N PRO A 12 -13.85 -20.55 13.01
CA PRO A 12 -12.51 -20.92 13.47
C PRO A 12 -11.55 -19.73 13.50
N ALA A 13 -10.62 -19.79 14.45
CA ALA A 13 -9.57 -18.78 14.60
C ALA A 13 -8.82 -18.60 13.27
N PRO A 14 -8.56 -17.35 12.85
CA PRO A 14 -7.88 -17.09 11.60
C PRO A 14 -6.46 -17.67 11.67
N PRO A 15 -5.95 -18.24 10.56
CA PRO A 15 -4.61 -18.83 10.53
C PRO A 15 -3.50 -17.78 10.67
N PHE A 16 -3.81 -16.50 10.47
CA PHE A 16 -2.86 -15.40 10.52
C PHE A 16 -3.43 -14.19 11.23
N TRP A 17 -2.52 -13.36 11.74
CA TRP A 17 -2.81 -12.10 12.37
C TRP A 17 -1.87 -11.02 11.84
N VAL A 18 -2.42 -9.84 11.61
CA VAL A 18 -1.67 -8.69 11.12
C VAL A 18 -1.85 -7.54 12.09
N MET A 19 -0.75 -6.91 12.49
CA MET A 19 -0.79 -5.66 13.23
C MET A 19 -0.44 -4.50 12.29
N LEU A 20 -1.32 -3.51 12.25
CA LEU A 20 -1.08 -2.27 11.51
C LEU A 20 -0.51 -1.21 12.46
N CYS A 21 0.71 -0.76 12.17
CA CYS A 21 1.39 0.29 12.92
C CYS A 21 1.49 1.57 12.08
N ASN A 22 0.99 2.69 12.62
CA ASN A 22 1.21 4.01 12.03
C ASN A 22 2.59 4.53 12.47
N CYS A 23 3.48 4.76 11.51
CA CYS A 23 4.86 5.24 11.76
C CYS A 23 4.94 6.77 11.91
N CYS A 24 3.81 7.50 11.92
CA CYS A 24 3.74 8.97 12.06
C CYS A 24 4.45 9.79 10.95
N GLY A 25 5.04 9.14 9.95
CA GLY A 25 5.67 9.76 8.79
C GLY A 25 6.40 8.75 7.88
N ASP A 26 6.72 9.17 6.66
CA ASP A 26 7.35 8.27 5.67
C ASP A 26 8.82 7.99 5.97
N SER A 27 9.54 8.99 6.49
CA SER A 27 10.96 8.88 6.80
C SER A 27 11.25 8.03 8.03
N THR A 28 10.26 7.79 8.88
CA THR A 28 10.37 7.04 10.15
C THR A 28 10.05 5.56 10.01
N VAL A 29 9.47 5.12 8.89
CA VAL A 29 9.11 3.69 8.68
C VAL A 29 10.29 2.76 8.96
N LEU A 30 11.49 3.08 8.47
CA LEU A 30 12.68 2.25 8.70
C LEU A 30 13.10 2.24 10.18
N SER A 31 13.16 3.40 10.83
CA SER A 31 13.57 3.47 12.24
C SER A 31 12.59 2.75 13.14
N ASP A 32 11.29 2.92 12.90
CA ASP A 32 10.22 2.31 13.69
C ASP A 32 10.24 0.79 13.53
N MET A 33 10.48 0.28 12.32
CA MET A 33 10.69 -1.15 12.09
C MET A 33 11.87 -1.69 12.88
N LEU A 34 13.03 -1.02 12.81
CA LEU A 34 14.25 -1.47 13.51
C LEU A 34 14.07 -1.43 15.04
N GLU A 35 13.41 -0.41 15.56
CA GLU A 35 13.13 -0.26 16.99
C GLU A 35 12.14 -1.31 17.50
N GLN A 36 11.06 -1.58 16.75
CA GLN A 36 9.99 -2.48 17.20
C GLN A 36 10.29 -3.96 16.94
N ALA A 37 11.10 -4.30 15.94
CA ALA A 37 11.35 -5.68 15.53
C ALA A 37 11.76 -6.65 16.67
N PRO A 38 12.62 -6.27 17.65
CA PRO A 38 12.95 -7.16 18.78
C PRO A 38 11.75 -7.48 19.67
N SER A 39 10.90 -6.48 19.92
CA SER A 39 9.67 -6.66 20.70
C SER A 39 8.67 -7.52 19.94
N LEU A 40 8.45 -7.25 18.65
CA LEU A 40 7.53 -8.03 17.81
C LEU A 40 7.94 -9.51 17.73
N MET A 41 9.22 -9.79 17.55
CA MET A 41 9.74 -11.16 17.57
C MET A 41 9.44 -11.85 18.91
N THR A 42 9.61 -11.15 20.04
CA THR A 42 9.31 -11.68 21.38
C THR A 42 7.82 -11.97 21.58
N HIS A 43 6.94 -11.27 20.86
CA HIS A 43 5.50 -11.50 20.86
C HIS A 43 5.03 -12.50 19.78
N GLY A 44 5.97 -13.23 19.15
CA GLY A 44 5.65 -14.30 18.21
C GLY A 44 5.29 -13.84 16.79
N TYR A 45 5.57 -12.59 16.42
CA TYR A 45 5.41 -12.16 15.02
C TYR A 45 6.47 -12.83 14.14
N GLY A 46 6.06 -13.30 12.97
CA GLY A 46 6.93 -14.00 12.02
C GLY A 46 7.59 -13.10 10.97
N GLN A 47 7.11 -11.88 10.78
CA GLN A 47 7.66 -10.93 9.80
C GLN A 47 7.31 -9.48 10.17
N VAL A 48 8.19 -8.52 9.81
CA VAL A 48 7.89 -7.08 9.82
C VAL A 48 7.96 -6.54 8.39
N LEU A 49 6.89 -5.88 7.96
CA LEU A 49 6.80 -5.31 6.63
C LEU A 49 6.52 -3.81 6.74
N GLY A 50 7.39 -2.99 6.16
CA GLY A 50 7.21 -1.56 6.03
C GLY A 50 6.59 -1.21 4.68
N LEU A 51 5.60 -0.31 4.69
CA LEU A 51 5.09 0.36 3.50
C LEU A 51 5.41 1.84 3.64
N ARG A 52 6.05 2.42 2.63
CA ARG A 52 6.51 3.82 2.68
C ARG A 52 6.14 4.56 1.40
N ASP A 53 5.41 5.65 1.55
CA ASP A 53 5.22 6.62 0.46
C ASP A 53 6.55 7.36 0.21
N VAL A 54 6.81 7.68 -1.05
CA VAL A 54 8.08 8.30 -1.45
C VAL A 54 7.92 9.69 -2.05
N TYR A 55 6.70 10.19 -2.23
CA TYR A 55 6.49 11.57 -2.68
C TYR A 55 7.20 12.58 -1.76
N PRO A 56 7.82 13.65 -2.30
CA PRO A 56 7.95 14.02 -3.72
C PRO A 56 9.22 13.48 -4.41
N LEU A 57 9.80 12.37 -3.93
CA LEU A 57 11.04 11.81 -4.49
C LEU A 57 10.82 11.35 -5.94
N PRO A 58 11.63 11.82 -6.91
CA PRO A 58 11.46 11.44 -8.31
C PRO A 58 11.85 9.98 -8.54
N TYR A 59 11.23 9.36 -9.56
CA TYR A 59 11.45 7.96 -9.94
C TYR A 59 12.95 7.60 -10.09
N SER A 60 13.75 8.52 -10.63
CA SER A 60 15.20 8.34 -10.83
C SER A 60 16.02 8.12 -9.54
N LYS A 61 15.46 8.43 -8.37
CA LYS A 61 16.10 8.27 -7.06
C LYS A 61 15.62 7.03 -6.30
N LEU A 62 14.60 6.33 -6.80
CA LEU A 62 14.02 5.17 -6.11
C LEU A 62 15.03 4.04 -5.93
N SER A 63 15.80 3.71 -6.98
CA SER A 63 16.82 2.65 -6.91
C SER A 63 17.89 2.91 -5.84
N GLN A 64 18.29 4.18 -5.68
CA GLN A 64 19.23 4.59 -4.63
C GLN A 64 18.60 4.46 -3.23
N LEU A 65 17.34 4.86 -3.09
CA LEU A 65 16.60 4.73 -1.83
C LEU A 65 16.45 3.25 -1.44
N GLU A 66 15.98 2.41 -2.36
CA GLU A 66 15.83 0.96 -2.13
C GLU A 66 17.13 0.32 -1.69
N ARG A 67 18.24 0.64 -2.38
CA ARG A 67 19.56 0.12 -2.00
C ARG A 67 19.94 0.55 -0.59
N THR A 68 19.68 1.80 -0.24
CA THR A 68 19.96 2.35 1.08
C THR A 68 19.15 1.64 2.15
N LEU A 69 17.83 1.52 1.95
CA LEU A 69 16.92 0.82 2.87
C LEU A 69 17.34 -0.64 3.07
N ARG A 70 17.62 -1.37 1.97
CA ARG A 70 18.05 -2.77 2.04
C ARG A 70 19.36 -2.93 2.79
N THR A 71 20.34 -2.08 2.49
CA THR A 71 21.66 -2.14 3.15
C THR A 71 21.54 -1.82 4.64
N THR A 72 20.71 -0.84 5.01
CA THR A 72 20.48 -0.51 6.42
C THR A 72 19.77 -1.64 7.15
N LEU A 73 18.71 -2.23 6.57
CA LEU A 73 18.03 -3.40 7.15
C LEU A 73 19.00 -4.58 7.37
N GLN A 74 19.89 -4.85 6.42
CA GLN A 74 20.90 -5.92 6.55
C GLN A 74 21.94 -5.64 7.62
N ARG A 75 22.34 -4.37 7.80
CA ARG A 75 23.37 -3.97 8.75
C ARG A 75 22.84 -3.81 10.18
N GLU A 76 21.64 -3.23 10.31
CA GLU A 76 21.07 -2.80 11.59
C GLU A 76 19.94 -3.71 12.06
N GLY A 77 19.42 -4.57 11.20
CA GLY A 77 18.48 -5.63 11.54
C GLY A 77 19.13 -6.70 12.40
N LYS A 78 19.26 -6.41 13.69
CA LYS A 78 19.80 -7.34 14.69
C LYS A 78 18.80 -8.43 15.10
N SER A 79 17.53 -8.27 14.74
CA SER A 79 16.47 -9.23 15.02
C SER A 79 16.48 -10.38 14.00
N LYS A 80 16.17 -11.61 14.44
CA LYS A 80 16.06 -12.78 13.55
C LYS A 80 14.75 -12.79 12.76
N ILE A 81 13.83 -11.89 13.05
CA ILE A 81 12.58 -11.75 12.30
C ILE A 81 12.88 -11.20 10.89
N PRO A 82 12.39 -11.85 9.81
CA PRO A 82 12.47 -11.29 8.46
C PRO A 82 11.86 -9.89 8.39
N MET A 83 12.56 -8.98 7.70
CA MET A 83 12.11 -7.60 7.48
C MET A 83 12.22 -7.20 6.02
N ALA A 84 11.20 -6.52 5.51
CA ALA A 84 11.19 -5.96 4.17
C ALA A 84 10.51 -4.58 4.17
N ILE A 85 10.93 -3.70 3.26
CA ILE A 85 10.24 -2.44 3.00
C ILE A 85 9.84 -2.42 1.53
N THR A 86 8.57 -2.11 1.29
CA THR A 86 8.03 -1.82 -0.04
C THR A 86 7.72 -0.33 -0.12
N LEU A 87 8.04 0.28 -1.27
CA LEU A 87 7.72 1.68 -1.53
C LEU A 87 6.35 1.76 -2.20
N ALA A 88 5.50 2.69 -1.83
CA ALA A 88 4.37 3.10 -2.67
C ALA A 88 4.87 4.26 -3.52
N VAL A 89 5.09 4.03 -4.82
CA VAL A 89 5.70 5.04 -5.70
C VAL A 89 4.83 6.28 -5.72
N LEU A 90 5.43 7.37 -5.26
CA LEU A 90 4.81 8.65 -4.96
C LEU A 90 3.80 8.53 -3.82
N GLU A 91 2.60 8.04 -4.06
CA GLU A 91 1.55 7.92 -3.04
C GLU A 91 0.72 6.65 -3.24
N LEU A 92 0.12 6.13 -2.17
CA LEU A 92 -0.82 5.00 -2.25
C LEU A 92 -1.97 5.25 -3.24
N GLU A 93 -2.39 6.50 -3.43
CA GLU A 93 -3.42 6.88 -4.41
C GLU A 93 -3.11 6.45 -5.84
N ALA A 94 -1.84 6.29 -6.21
CA ALA A 94 -1.48 5.73 -7.52
C ALA A 94 -2.07 4.32 -7.73
N TRP A 95 -2.10 3.50 -6.67
CA TRP A 95 -2.65 2.15 -6.72
C TRP A 95 -4.18 2.18 -6.84
N PHE A 96 -4.83 3.16 -6.21
CA PHE A 96 -6.27 3.36 -6.35
C PHE A 96 -6.64 3.79 -7.77
N ILE A 97 -5.85 4.68 -8.39
CA ILE A 97 -6.06 5.07 -9.79
C ILE A 97 -5.87 3.88 -10.75
N ALA A 98 -4.89 3.00 -10.47
CA ALA A 98 -4.64 1.84 -11.31
C ALA A 98 -5.80 0.83 -11.29
N GLU A 99 -6.44 0.66 -10.14
CA GLU A 99 -7.68 -0.14 -10.01
C GLU A 99 -8.87 0.68 -10.47
N TRP A 100 -9.04 0.86 -11.77
CA TRP A 100 -10.02 1.80 -12.32
C TRP A 100 -11.49 1.36 -12.19
N HIS A 101 -11.81 0.12 -11.78
CA HIS A 101 -13.21 -0.33 -11.70
C HIS A 101 -13.97 0.39 -10.59
N HIS A 102 -13.29 0.75 -9.48
CA HIS A 102 -13.93 1.47 -8.39
C HIS A 102 -14.58 2.80 -8.81
N PHE A 103 -14.10 3.43 -9.88
CA PHE A 103 -14.66 4.67 -10.39
C PHE A 103 -16.15 4.51 -10.75
N ALA A 104 -16.49 3.47 -11.51
CA ALA A 104 -17.87 3.19 -11.91
C ALA A 104 -18.76 2.73 -10.74
N VAL A 105 -18.15 2.19 -9.67
CA VAL A 105 -18.87 1.84 -8.43
C VAL A 105 -19.24 3.09 -7.64
N LEU A 106 -18.36 4.10 -7.60
CA LEU A 106 -18.61 5.37 -6.93
C LEU A 106 -19.62 6.22 -7.70
N ASP A 107 -19.47 6.31 -9.02
CA ASP A 107 -20.40 7.01 -9.91
C ASP A 107 -20.34 6.39 -11.31
N PRO A 108 -21.47 5.98 -11.91
CA PRO A 108 -21.48 5.33 -13.23
C PRO A 108 -20.97 6.22 -14.37
N ASP A 109 -20.93 7.54 -14.19
CA ASP A 109 -20.39 8.46 -15.19
C ASP A 109 -18.86 8.59 -15.12
N LEU A 110 -18.19 8.03 -14.10
CA LEU A 110 -16.72 7.96 -14.03
C LEU A 110 -16.18 6.75 -14.81
N THR A 111 -16.28 6.82 -16.13
CA THR A 111 -15.73 5.80 -17.03
C THR A 111 -14.29 6.14 -17.44
N PRO A 112 -13.46 5.13 -17.80
CA PRO A 112 -12.14 5.37 -18.38
C PRO A 112 -12.17 6.30 -19.61
N GLU A 113 -13.21 6.19 -20.44
CA GLU A 113 -13.40 7.05 -21.61
C GLU A 113 -13.54 8.52 -21.21
N ARG A 114 -14.37 8.81 -20.19
CA ARG A 114 -14.56 10.18 -19.71
C ARG A 114 -13.30 10.73 -19.05
N ILE A 115 -12.59 9.90 -18.28
CA ILE A 115 -11.33 10.29 -17.65
C ILE A 115 -10.29 10.63 -18.74
N GLN A 116 -10.20 9.82 -19.80
CA GLN A 116 -9.32 10.10 -20.93
C GLN A 116 -9.71 11.38 -21.68
N GLU A 117 -11.01 11.60 -21.92
CA GLU A 117 -11.50 12.79 -22.64
C GLU A 117 -11.24 14.08 -21.86
N GLU A 118 -11.51 14.09 -20.56
CA GLU A 118 -11.47 15.29 -19.72
C GLU A 118 -10.07 15.58 -19.14
N LEU A 119 -9.30 14.52 -18.83
CA LEU A 119 -8.02 14.63 -18.13
C LEU A 119 -6.83 14.13 -18.95
N GLY A 120 -7.06 13.55 -20.13
CA GLY A 120 -6.00 13.09 -21.03
C GLY A 120 -5.23 11.86 -20.54
N PHE A 121 -5.82 11.05 -19.65
CA PHE A 121 -5.19 9.86 -19.07
C PHE A 121 -6.13 8.65 -19.11
N ASP A 122 -5.64 7.50 -19.60
CA ASP A 122 -6.42 6.26 -19.63
C ASP A 122 -5.90 5.33 -18.52
N PRO A 123 -6.64 5.17 -17.41
CA PRO A 123 -6.17 4.35 -16.29
C PRO A 123 -6.05 2.86 -16.65
N ARG A 124 -6.59 2.41 -17.79
CA ARG A 124 -6.47 1.03 -18.28
C ARG A 124 -5.14 0.75 -18.97
N THR A 125 -4.47 1.76 -19.50
CA THR A 125 -3.26 1.55 -20.32
C THR A 125 -2.06 2.36 -19.85
N GLU A 126 -2.27 3.56 -19.33
CA GLU A 126 -1.19 4.44 -18.91
C GLU A 126 -0.63 4.04 -17.54
N SER A 127 0.64 4.40 -17.29
CA SER A 127 1.31 4.07 -16.03
C SER A 127 1.05 5.13 -14.97
N VAL A 128 0.45 4.70 -13.85
CA VAL A 128 0.22 5.56 -12.67
C VAL A 128 1.52 5.99 -11.98
N GLU A 129 2.63 5.27 -12.19
CA GLU A 129 3.93 5.60 -11.57
C GLU A 129 4.56 6.87 -12.15
N HIS A 130 4.05 7.36 -13.29
CA HIS A 130 4.47 8.62 -13.90
C HIS A 130 3.64 9.84 -13.45
N LEU A 131 2.57 9.63 -12.68
CA LEU A 131 1.73 10.72 -12.17
C LEU A 131 2.47 11.43 -11.04
N SER A 132 2.92 12.67 -11.26
CA SER A 132 3.68 13.43 -10.25
C SER A 132 2.94 13.66 -8.92
N HIS A 133 1.61 13.79 -8.97
CA HIS A 133 0.75 14.05 -7.80
C HIS A 133 -0.50 13.14 -7.82
N PRO A 134 -0.38 11.84 -7.49
CA PRO A 134 -1.49 10.89 -7.60
C PRO A 134 -2.74 11.30 -6.80
N ALA A 135 -2.61 11.82 -5.58
CA ALA A 135 -3.75 12.24 -4.79
C ALA A 135 -4.49 13.46 -5.37
N ASP A 136 -3.75 14.38 -6.00
CA ASP A 136 -4.37 15.51 -6.70
C ASP A 136 -5.01 15.07 -8.01
N PHE A 137 -4.44 14.09 -8.69
CA PHE A 137 -5.03 13.49 -9.89
C PHE A 137 -6.32 12.73 -9.56
N LEU A 138 -6.32 11.90 -8.52
CA LEU A 138 -7.52 11.21 -8.03
C LEU A 138 -8.64 12.21 -7.67
N ARG A 139 -8.27 13.35 -7.08
CA ARG A 139 -9.22 14.43 -6.78
C ARG A 139 -9.79 15.08 -8.03
N GLN A 140 -9.00 15.21 -9.11
CA GLN A 140 -9.49 15.73 -10.39
C GLN A 140 -10.51 14.77 -11.01
N ILE A 141 -10.25 13.46 -10.98
CA ILE A 141 -11.19 12.44 -11.45
C ILE A 141 -12.53 12.56 -10.69
N TYR A 142 -12.51 12.57 -9.36
CA TYR A 142 -13.75 12.62 -8.57
C TYR A 142 -14.54 13.92 -8.80
N ARG A 143 -13.85 15.03 -9.08
CA ARG A 143 -14.51 16.31 -9.38
C ARG A 143 -15.31 16.30 -10.68
N LEU A 144 -15.03 15.39 -11.63
CA LEU A 144 -15.82 15.27 -12.87
C LEU A 144 -17.31 14.98 -12.58
N VAL A 145 -17.62 14.38 -11.44
CA VAL A 145 -18.99 14.05 -10.99
C VAL A 145 -19.39 14.77 -9.70
N GLY A 146 -18.63 15.81 -9.31
CA GLY A 146 -18.91 16.60 -8.09
C GLY A 146 -18.55 15.92 -6.78
N LEU A 147 -17.83 14.79 -6.81
CA LEU A 147 -17.28 14.15 -5.63
C LEU A 147 -15.98 14.85 -5.16
N SER A 148 -15.60 14.61 -3.91
CA SER A 148 -14.37 15.13 -3.32
C SER A 148 -13.52 14.03 -2.69
N TYR A 149 -12.21 14.23 -2.70
CA TYR A 149 -11.24 13.36 -2.04
C TYR A 149 -10.23 14.20 -1.26
N HIS A 150 -10.19 14.02 0.04
CA HIS A 150 -9.35 14.75 0.99
C HIS A 150 -8.63 13.82 1.97
N LYS A 151 -8.52 12.53 1.65
CA LYS A 151 -7.94 11.47 2.50
C LYS A 151 -8.61 11.40 3.88
N ARG A 152 -9.89 11.78 4.01
CA ARG A 152 -10.63 11.67 5.27
C ARG A 152 -11.04 10.23 5.50
N ARG A 153 -11.17 9.85 6.77
CA ARG A 153 -11.49 8.47 7.15
C ARG A 153 -12.73 7.91 6.44
N ASN A 154 -13.80 8.68 6.34
CA ASN A 154 -15.03 8.24 5.67
C ASN A 154 -14.81 8.05 4.17
N GLU A 155 -14.12 8.98 3.50
CA GLU A 155 -13.79 8.90 2.07
C GLU A 155 -12.93 7.67 1.77
N VAL A 156 -11.90 7.40 2.59
CA VAL A 156 -11.05 6.22 2.45
C VAL A 156 -11.84 4.93 2.70
N VAL A 157 -12.77 4.92 3.66
CA VAL A 157 -13.66 3.77 3.90
C VAL A 157 -14.61 3.53 2.72
N GLU A 158 -15.13 4.57 2.09
CA GLU A 158 -15.97 4.43 0.90
C GLU A 158 -15.17 3.94 -0.31
N LEU A 159 -14.01 4.56 -0.57
CA LEU A 159 -13.08 4.12 -1.62
C LEU A 159 -12.73 2.63 -1.43
N THR A 160 -12.29 2.23 -0.23
CA THR A 160 -11.91 0.84 0.04
C THR A 160 -13.05 -0.16 -0.09
N ARG A 161 -14.31 0.27 0.06
CA ARG A 161 -15.47 -0.58 -0.22
C ARG A 161 -15.76 -0.70 -1.72
N ALA A 162 -15.40 0.31 -2.49
CA ALA A 162 -15.60 0.34 -3.94
C ALA A 162 -14.48 -0.38 -4.71
N LEU A 163 -13.28 -0.53 -4.12
CA LEU A 163 -12.15 -1.21 -4.75
C LEU A 163 -12.46 -2.67 -5.09
N ASP A 164 -12.15 -3.05 -6.33
CA ASP A 164 -12.05 -4.45 -6.71
C ASP A 164 -10.69 -5.02 -6.30
N PHE A 165 -10.63 -5.58 -5.09
CA PHE A 165 -9.41 -6.23 -4.58
C PHE A 165 -8.97 -7.44 -5.41
N ALA A 166 -9.89 -8.15 -6.07
CA ALA A 166 -9.52 -9.28 -6.90
C ALA A 166 -8.78 -8.80 -8.15
N HIS A 167 -9.24 -7.69 -8.74
CA HIS A 167 -8.54 -7.07 -9.86
C HIS A 167 -7.22 -6.42 -9.45
N LEU A 168 -7.21 -5.70 -8.32
CA LEU A 168 -6.02 -5.06 -7.75
C LEU A 168 -4.90 -6.08 -7.49
N CYS A 169 -5.23 -7.18 -6.82
CA CYS A 169 -4.27 -8.23 -6.47
C CYS A 169 -3.97 -9.20 -7.64
N GLY A 170 -4.87 -9.31 -8.61
CA GLY A 170 -4.75 -10.18 -9.76
C GLY A 170 -3.96 -9.53 -10.90
N THR A 171 -4.65 -8.77 -11.75
CA THR A 171 -4.08 -8.26 -13.01
C THR A 171 -3.26 -6.99 -12.82
N GLN A 172 -3.64 -6.11 -11.88
CA GLN A 172 -2.99 -4.80 -11.74
C GLN A 172 -1.60 -4.87 -11.12
N ARG A 173 -1.27 -5.95 -10.40
CA ARG A 173 0.07 -6.17 -9.83
C ARG A 173 1.18 -6.14 -10.87
N GLU A 174 0.87 -6.46 -12.13
CA GLU A 174 1.83 -6.45 -13.25
C GLU A 174 2.08 -5.04 -13.78
N ARG A 175 1.08 -4.15 -13.64
CA ARG A 175 1.14 -2.75 -14.09
C ARG A 175 1.69 -1.80 -13.03
N VAL A 176 1.65 -2.23 -11.77
CA VAL A 176 2.14 -1.48 -10.61
C VAL A 176 3.22 -2.32 -9.90
N PRO A 177 4.48 -2.31 -10.39
CA PRO A 177 5.55 -3.19 -9.89
C PRO A 177 5.70 -3.21 -8.37
N TYR A 178 5.55 -2.04 -7.73
CA TYR A 178 5.68 -1.92 -6.29
C TYR A 178 4.52 -2.54 -5.50
N LEU A 179 3.30 -2.50 -6.03
CA LEU A 179 2.18 -3.28 -5.50
C LEU A 179 2.45 -4.78 -5.69
N GLY A 180 2.93 -5.18 -6.87
CA GLY A 180 3.33 -6.57 -7.14
C GLY A 180 4.33 -7.10 -6.10
N ARG A 181 5.36 -6.31 -5.80
CA ARG A 181 6.35 -6.65 -4.77
C ARG A 181 5.74 -6.79 -3.37
N LEU A 182 4.80 -5.90 -3.00
CA LEU A 182 4.08 -6.02 -1.73
C LEU A 182 3.32 -7.35 -1.65
N LEU A 183 2.60 -7.69 -2.72
CA LEU A 183 1.80 -8.91 -2.80
C LEU A 183 2.67 -10.16 -2.77
N GLU A 184 3.81 -10.18 -3.46
CA GLU A 184 4.76 -11.29 -3.43
C GLU A 184 5.25 -11.61 -2.02
N ILE A 185 5.60 -10.57 -1.24
CA ILE A 185 6.06 -10.74 0.14
C ILE A 185 4.94 -11.34 1.00
N LEU A 186 3.70 -10.84 0.86
CA LEU A 186 2.55 -11.34 1.60
C LEU A 186 2.21 -12.78 1.20
N GLU A 187 2.22 -13.10 -0.09
CA GLU A 187 1.96 -14.44 -0.62
C GLU A 187 3.01 -15.45 -0.14
N GLU A 188 4.29 -15.07 -0.14
CA GLU A 188 5.38 -15.91 0.38
C GLU A 188 5.20 -16.19 1.87
N PHE A 189 4.84 -15.16 2.65
CA PHE A 189 4.55 -15.32 4.07
C PHE A 189 3.39 -16.27 4.32
N PHE A 190 2.26 -16.09 3.63
CA PHE A 190 1.09 -16.95 3.83
C PHE A 190 1.28 -18.37 3.28
N ARG A 191 2.10 -18.56 2.24
CA ARG A 191 2.40 -19.89 1.67
C ARG A 191 3.39 -20.69 2.52
N SER A 192 4.37 -20.01 3.12
CA SER A 192 5.42 -20.67 3.92
C SER A 192 4.92 -21.30 5.22
N GLY A 193 3.64 -21.11 5.58
CA GLY A 193 2.99 -21.81 6.68
C GLY A 193 3.70 -21.59 8.01
N TYR A 194 4.12 -20.35 8.29
CA TYR A 194 4.91 -20.00 9.48
C TYR A 194 4.36 -20.68 10.75
N THR A 195 5.10 -21.67 11.24
CA THR A 195 4.89 -22.25 12.57
C THR A 195 5.80 -21.49 13.53
N ALA A 196 5.21 -20.72 14.44
CA ALA A 196 5.97 -20.09 15.53
C ALA A 196 6.75 -21.18 16.28
N GLY A 197 8.09 -21.03 16.30
CA GLY A 197 8.99 -21.93 17.03
C GLY A 197 9.04 -21.63 18.52
#